data_AF-A0A0C9ZLF0-F1
#
_entry.id   AF-A0A0C9ZLF0-F1
#
_cell.length_a   1.000
_cell.length_b   1.000
_cell.length_c   1.000
_cell.angle_alpha   90.00
_cell.angle_beta   90.00
_cell.angle_gamma   90.00
#
_symmetry.space_group_name_H-M   'P 1'
#
loop_
_entity.id
_entity.type
_entity.pdbx_description
1 polymer ?
#
loop_
_entity_poly.entity_id
_entity_poly.type
_entity_poly.pdbx_seq_one_letter_code
_entity_poly.pdbx_strand_id
1 'polypeptide(L)'
;VYRINWLKARARRDRWEEEVLLVRHEMLWTGLWFEYHKNMWEQRALQSTEPGKKAYARKHMGLWSDFAHKARLMFQGKQMDGI
;
A
#
# COMPACT_ATOMS: atom_id res chain seq x y z
N VAL A 1 -15.28 -22.11 -34.83
CA VAL A 1 -14.08 -22.04 -33.96
C VAL A 1 -13.58 -20.60 -33.73
N TYR A 2 -13.53 -19.73 -34.75
CA TYR A 2 -13.06 -18.33 -34.64
C TYR A 2 -13.75 -17.48 -33.55
N ARG A 3 -15.08 -17.54 -33.42
CA ARG A 3 -15.84 -16.74 -32.44
C ARG A 3 -15.47 -17.05 -30.98
N ILE A 4 -15.24 -18.32 -30.65
CA ILE A 4 -14.85 -18.75 -29.29
C ILE A 4 -13.44 -18.25 -28.97
N ASN A 5 -12.52 -18.34 -29.93
CA ASN A 5 -11.15 -17.85 -29.75
C ASN A 5 -11.12 -16.34 -29.54
N TRP A 6 -11.94 -15.59 -30.28
CA TRP A 6 -12.09 -14.15 -30.09
C TRP A 6 -12.66 -13.79 -28.71
N LEU A 7 -13.71 -14.48 -28.25
CA LEU A 7 -14.29 -14.26 -26.92
C LEU A 7 -13.28 -14.54 -25.79
N LYS A 8 -12.50 -15.62 -25.91
CA LYS A 8 -11.43 -15.94 -24.94
C LYS A 8 -10.34 -14.87 -24.94
N ALA A 9 -9.94 -14.37 -26.11
CA ALA A 9 -8.95 -13.31 -26.22
C ALA A 9 -9.44 -12.00 -25.60
N ARG A 10 -10.70 -11.62 -25.88
CA ARG A 10 -11.37 -10.47 -25.27
C ARG A 10 -11.41 -10.59 -23.75
N ALA A 11 -11.92 -11.70 -23.21
CA ALA A 11 -12.01 -11.90 -21.76
C ALA A 11 -10.65 -11.84 -21.06
N ARG A 12 -9.57 -12.30 -21.71
CA ARG A 12 -8.21 -12.14 -21.17
C ARG A 12 -7.77 -10.68 -21.14
N ARG A 13 -8.01 -9.93 -22.22
CA ARG A 13 -7.66 -8.50 -22.26
C ARG A 13 -8.44 -7.73 -21.19
N ASP A 14 -9.75 -7.95 -21.09
CA ASP A 14 -10.61 -7.26 -20.13
C ASP A 14 -10.14 -7.58 -18.68
N ARG A 15 -9.77 -8.83 -18.39
CA ARG A 15 -9.14 -9.19 -17.10
C ARG A 15 -7.80 -8.48 -16.84
N TRP A 16 -6.93 -8.38 -17.84
CA TRP A 16 -5.66 -7.67 -17.68
C TRP A 16 -5.87 -6.18 -17.39
N GLU A 17 -6.88 -5.56 -18.00
CA GLU A 17 -7.27 -4.18 -17.72
C GLU A 17 -7.75 -4.02 -16.27
N GLU A 18 -8.56 -4.97 -15.76
CA GLU A 18 -8.98 -5.01 -14.35
C GLU A 18 -7.80 -5.20 -13.39
N GLU A 19 -6.89 -6.14 -13.68
CA GLU A 19 -5.70 -6.40 -12.85
C GLU A 19 -4.80 -5.16 -12.75
N VAL A 20 -4.60 -4.42 -13.85
CA VAL A 20 -3.85 -3.16 -13.80
C VAL A 20 -4.52 -2.17 -12.85
N LEU A 21 -5.84 -2.02 -12.91
CA LEU A 21 -6.58 -1.14 -12.01
C LEU A 21 -6.44 -1.56 -10.54
N LEU A 22 -6.59 -2.86 -10.25
CA LEU A 22 -6.45 -3.42 -8.91
C LEU A 22 -5.05 -3.16 -8.34
N VAL A 23 -3.99 -3.46 -9.10
CA VAL A 23 -2.61 -3.26 -8.67
C VAL A 23 -2.33 -1.78 -8.36
N ARG A 24 -2.87 -0.84 -9.15
CA ARG A 24 -2.73 0.59 -8.88
C ARG A 24 -3.42 1.03 -7.59
N HIS A 25 -4.58 0.44 -7.28
CA HIS A 25 -5.26 0.67 -6.00
C HIS A 25 -4.49 0.03 -4.83
N GLU A 26 -3.97 -1.18 -5.00
CA GLU A 26 -3.17 -1.87 -3.98
C GLU A 26 -1.90 -1.08 -3.62
N MET A 27 -1.25 -0.44 -4.60
CA MET A 27 -0.11 0.46 -4.35
C MET A 27 -0.49 1.62 -3.43
N LEU A 28 -1.63 2.28 -3.70
CA LEU A 28 -2.15 3.37 -2.87
C LEU A 28 -2.47 2.86 -1.46
N TRP A 29 -3.21 1.76 -1.37
CA TRP A 29 -3.59 1.14 -0.11
C TRP A 29 -2.39 0.72 0.73
N THR A 30 -1.35 0.20 0.10
CA THR A 30 -0.09 -0.19 0.77
C THR A 30 0.56 1.02 1.43
N GLY A 31 0.61 2.16 0.73
CA GLY A 31 1.12 3.42 1.29
C GLY A 31 0.29 3.91 2.49
N LEU A 32 -1.03 3.90 2.36
CA LEU A 32 -1.96 4.27 3.44
C LEU A 32 -1.84 3.34 4.66
N TRP A 33 -1.64 2.05 4.42
CA TRP A 33 -1.46 1.04 5.47
C TRP A 33 -0.20 1.28 6.30
N PHE A 34 0.91 1.65 5.64
CA PHE A 34 2.15 2.00 6.33
C PHE A 34 2.00 3.26 7.19
N GLU A 35 1.34 4.30 6.68
CA GLU A 35 1.05 5.51 7.47
C GLU A 35 0.13 5.22 8.65
N TYR A 36 -0.90 4.39 8.45
CA TYR A 36 -1.77 3.93 9.55
C TYR A 36 -0.96 3.25 10.67
N HIS A 37 -0.07 2.32 10.31
CA HIS A 37 0.77 1.64 11.29
C HIS A 37 1.76 2.56 11.99
N LYS A 38 2.39 3.49 11.27
CA LYS A 38 3.24 4.53 11.87
C LYS A 38 2.44 5.31 12.94
N ASN A 39 1.25 5.79 12.59
CA ASN A 39 0.40 6.57 13.51
C ASN A 39 -0.04 5.73 14.71
N MET A 40 -0.37 4.45 14.51
CA MET A 40 -0.70 3.52 15.60
C MET A 40 0.49 3.38 16.58
N TRP A 41 1.72 3.24 16.08
CA TRP A 41 2.92 3.15 16.92
C TRP A 41 3.26 4.47 17.61
N GLU A 42 2.96 5.60 16.96
CA GLU A 42 3.07 6.92 17.57
C GLU A 42 2.17 7.06 18.79
N GLN A 43 0.89 6.68 18.65
CA GLN A 43 -0.05 6.68 19.77
C GLN A 43 0.45 5.78 20.92
N ARG A 44 0.99 4.60 20.62
CA ARG A 44 1.58 3.71 21.63
C ARG A 44 2.79 4.32 22.32
N ALA A 45 3.65 5.05 21.59
CA ALA A 45 4.79 5.74 22.17
C ALA A 45 4.37 6.91 23.08
N LEU A 46 3.29 7.61 22.74
CA LEU A 46 2.72 8.69 23.54
C LEU A 46 2.06 8.18 24.83
N GLN A 47 1.34 7.06 24.75
CA GLN A 47 0.64 6.46 25.88
C GLN A 47 1.54 5.68 26.84
N SER A 48 2.78 5.35 26.43
CA SER A 48 3.67 4.53 27.24
C SER A 48 4.46 5.34 28.27
N THR A 49 4.32 4.98 29.54
CA THR A 49 5.07 5.55 30.66
C THR A 49 6.44 4.89 30.85
N GLU A 50 6.58 3.63 30.41
CA GLU A 50 7.84 2.88 30.54
C GLU A 50 8.84 3.27 29.43
N PRO A 51 10.08 3.65 29.79
CA PRO A 51 11.05 4.14 28.81
C PRO A 51 11.44 3.09 27.76
N GLY A 52 11.52 1.81 28.14
CA GLY A 52 11.83 0.71 27.21
C GLY A 52 10.74 0.50 26.16
N LYS A 53 9.47 0.43 26.59
CA LYS A 53 8.31 0.32 25.68
C LYS A 53 8.21 1.52 24.75
N LYS A 54 8.46 2.73 25.27
CA LYS A 54 8.50 3.96 24.48
C LYS A 54 9.61 3.96 23.43
N ALA A 55 10.81 3.51 23.78
CA ALA A 55 11.92 3.40 22.83
C ALA A 55 11.61 2.38 21.72
N TYR A 56 11.03 1.24 22.08
CA TYR A 56 10.60 0.22 21.10
C TYR A 56 9.51 0.74 20.15
N ALA A 57 8.49 1.42 20.68
CA ALA A 57 7.43 2.02 19.87
C ALA A 57 7.98 3.05 18.88
N ARG A 58 8.92 3.91 19.32
CA ARG A 58 9.60 4.87 18.42
C ARG A 58 10.42 4.20 17.32
N LYS A 59 11.09 3.10 17.62
CA LYS A 59 11.80 2.31 16.61
C LYS A 59 10.83 1.84 15.52
N HIS A 60 9.67 1.33 15.91
CA HIS A 60 8.62 0.93 14.96
C HIS A 60 8.06 2.10 14.17
N MET A 61 7.81 3.26 14.79
CA MET A 61 7.42 4.46 14.05
C MET A 61 8.40 4.78 12.92
N GLY A 62 9.71 4.75 13.21
CA GLY A 62 10.76 4.97 12.21
C GLY A 62 10.67 3.96 11.07
N LEU A 63 10.60 2.67 11.40
CA LEU A 63 10.49 1.60 10.40
C LEU A 63 9.28 1.79 9.46
N TRP A 64 8.10 2.07 10.01
CA TRP A 64 6.89 2.26 9.21
C TRP A 64 6.93 3.56 8.40
N SER A 65 7.57 4.61 8.94
CA SER A 65 7.83 5.85 8.22
C SER A 65 8.73 5.61 7.00
N ASP A 66 9.79 4.81 7.15
CA ASP A 66 10.70 4.46 6.07
C ASP A 66 9.99 3.66 4.97
N PHE A 67 9.12 2.72 5.35
CA PHE A 67 8.29 1.99 4.39
C PHE A 67 7.31 2.91 3.65
N ALA A 68 6.61 3.81 4.36
CA ALA A 68 5.72 4.78 3.74
C ALA A 68 6.46 5.72 2.78
N HIS A 69 7.66 6.17 3.16
CA HIS A 69 8.51 7.00 2.30
C HIS A 69 8.96 6.24 1.04
N LYS A 70 9.48 5.02 1.21
CA LYS A 70 9.90 4.17 0.08
C LYS A 70 8.74 3.85 -0.85
N ALA A 71 7.57 3.50 -0.32
CA ALA A 71 6.37 3.22 -1.10
C ALA A 71 5.96 4.44 -1.94
N ARG A 72 5.92 5.64 -1.34
CA ARG A 72 5.61 6.89 -2.07
C ARG A 72 6.57 7.13 -3.23
N LEU A 73 7.88 6.96 -3.01
CA LEU A 73 8.87 7.12 -4.07
C LEU A 73 8.72 6.08 -5.19
N MET A 74 8.50 4.81 -4.84
CA MET A 74 8.41 3.72 -5.81
C MET A 74 7.12 3.74 -6.64
N PHE A 75 6.02 4.21 -6.05
CA PHE A 75 4.67 4.21 -6.63
C PHE A 75 4.25 5.56 -7.23
N GLN A 76 5.07 6.60 -7.10
CA GLN A 76 4.80 7.91 -7.70
C GLN A 76 4.49 7.78 -9.19
N GLY A 77 3.34 8.33 -9.61
CA GLY A 77 2.85 8.28 -10.99
C GLY A 77 2.43 6.90 -11.50
N LYS A 78 2.47 5.86 -10.65
CA LYS A 78 2.04 4.49 -10.98
C LYS A 78 0.78 4.07 -10.25
N GLN A 79 0.58 4.57 -9.03
CA GLN A 79 -0.64 4.37 -8.26
C GLN A 79 -1.81 5.16 -8.85
N MET A 80 -3.03 4.83 -8.44
CA MET A 80 -4.21 5.65 -8.76
C MET A 80 -4.05 7.04 -8.16
N ASP A 81 -4.40 8.07 -8.93
CA ASP A 81 -4.57 9.41 -8.38
C ASP A 81 -5.67 9.36 -7.32
N GLY A 82 -5.41 9.96 -6.16
CA GLY A 82 -6.37 9.98 -5.06
C GLY A 82 -7.69 10.60 -5.50
N ILE A 83 -8.81 9.94 -5.14
CA ILE A 83 -10.17 10.49 -5.26
C ILE A 83 -10.26 11.82 -4.52
#